data_AF-A0A146FX99-F1
#
_entry.id   AF-A0A146FX99-F1
#
_cell.length_a   1.000
_cell.length_b   1.000
_cell.length_c   1.000
_cell.angle_alpha   90.00
_cell.angle_beta   90.00
_cell.angle_gamma   90.00
#
_symmetry.space_group_name_H-M   'P 1'
#
loop_
_entity.id
_entity.type
_entity.pdbx_description
1 polymer ?
#
loop_
_entity_poly.entity_id
_entity_poly.type
_entity_poly.pdbx_seq_one_letter_code
_entity_poly.pdbx_strand_id
1 'polypeptide(L)'
;MDGLGAVAILDSLAACCRGDPALTGMAAQLQKKQQLASIRSSVPYNVQDKFRATPKVPCSPVSRRFGVSPEKISMLKEKCNSMFCTKSGQTSKPKLTNGDILTALIWISVTRAKQASSPTIPKGTLSTLSCLVEIRSILYPKLGTYIGNAMMTTQCVLPTQSTSRKTTDPIADISFIHEVALEIRNEIRSITTEQATRYVSHINTLDDWSSFQAQWAELFVSSIRHFDLYGLKFGSVLGPVANFDLPDPRISGMCWVMPARPVSGGARKMPLWELRIVLEEPVMECLKREPLFCWEPLFCWASDISQTIDHTSSLCPDHPATPSIFLYHGFIDQNWWAWQSADPDNRLYQLSGYTTESEPSTGWVDVTLDYSNLTSYKIIPDAPIEQVTSNKVRWKSGISNPFSAILPEIPRDETASVF
;
A
#
# COMPACT_ATOMS: atom_id res chain seq x y z
N MET A 1 -9.62 -4.65 1.92
CA MET A 1 -9.55 -3.92 0.64
C MET A 1 -8.08 -3.73 0.30
N ASP A 2 -7.69 -3.88 -0.96
CA ASP A 2 -6.28 -3.77 -1.35
C ASP A 2 -5.96 -2.35 -1.86
N GLY A 3 -4.71 -2.13 -2.29
CA GLY A 3 -4.26 -0.81 -2.73
C GLY A 3 -5.08 -0.23 -3.89
N LEU A 4 -5.53 -1.06 -4.83
CA LEU A 4 -6.36 -0.59 -5.95
C LEU A 4 -7.76 -0.21 -5.48
N GLY A 5 -8.32 -0.99 -4.57
CA GLY A 5 -9.59 -0.64 -3.91
C GLY A 5 -9.53 0.70 -3.20
N ALA A 6 -8.46 0.93 -2.43
CA ALA A 6 -8.27 2.19 -1.71
C ALA A 6 -8.20 3.39 -2.67
N VAL A 7 -7.49 3.26 -3.79
CA VAL A 7 -7.44 4.31 -4.82
C VAL A 7 -8.80 4.53 -5.46
N ALA A 8 -9.56 3.47 -5.76
CA ALA A 8 -10.90 3.61 -6.32
C ALA A 8 -11.86 4.36 -5.38
N ILE A 9 -11.71 4.18 -4.06
CA ILE A 9 -12.46 4.96 -3.06
C ILE A 9 -12.01 6.43 -3.09
N LEU A 10 -10.70 6.70 -3.08
CA LEU A 10 -10.18 8.07 -3.13
C LEU A 10 -10.62 8.81 -4.41
N ASP A 11 -10.65 8.12 -5.54
CA ASP A 11 -11.11 8.67 -6.82
C ASP A 11 -12.62 8.93 -6.81
N SER A 12 -13.41 8.03 -6.23
CA SER A 12 -14.85 8.24 -6.03
C SER A 12 -15.13 9.42 -5.09
N LEU A 13 -14.34 9.58 -4.02
CA LEU A 13 -14.43 10.73 -3.13
C LEU A 13 -14.07 12.03 -3.86
N ALA A 14 -13.00 12.02 -4.65
CA ALA A 14 -12.61 13.16 -5.47
C ALA A 14 -13.70 13.55 -6.47
N ALA A 15 -14.38 12.57 -7.08
CA ALA A 15 -15.54 12.78 -7.95
C ALA A 15 -16.70 13.45 -7.21
N CYS A 16 -17.08 12.93 -6.03
CA CYS A 16 -18.12 13.53 -5.20
C CYS A 16 -17.81 14.99 -4.85
N CYS A 17 -16.56 15.32 -4.50
CA CYS A 17 -16.14 16.70 -4.21
C CYS A 17 -16.26 17.65 -5.42
N ARG A 18 -16.31 17.12 -6.65
CA ARG A 18 -16.52 17.92 -7.88
C ARG A 18 -17.98 17.97 -8.32
N GLY A 19 -18.87 17.24 -7.65
CA GLY A 19 -20.25 17.02 -8.09
C GLY A 19 -20.38 16.01 -9.23
N ASP A 20 -19.33 15.23 -9.50
CA ASP A 20 -19.36 14.13 -10.47
C ASP A 20 -20.02 12.88 -9.85
N PRO A 21 -20.66 12.00 -10.63
CA PRO A 21 -21.18 10.73 -10.12
C PRO A 21 -20.05 9.81 -9.64
N ALA A 22 -20.37 8.96 -8.66
CA ALA A 22 -19.44 7.93 -8.18
C ALA A 22 -19.05 6.94 -9.29
N LEU A 23 -17.78 6.52 -9.28
CA LEU A 23 -17.19 5.68 -10.35
C LEU A 23 -17.71 4.24 -10.36
N THR A 24 -18.27 3.78 -9.25
CA THR A 24 -18.91 2.46 -9.15
C THR A 24 -20.07 2.51 -8.17
N GLY A 25 -21.14 1.78 -8.49
CA GLY A 25 -22.28 1.59 -7.58
C GLY A 25 -22.12 0.36 -6.70
N MET A 26 -22.84 0.33 -5.58
CA MET A 26 -22.89 -0.82 -4.65
C MET A 26 -23.36 -2.11 -5.32
N ALA A 27 -24.37 -2.04 -6.20
CA ALA A 27 -24.89 -3.19 -6.92
C ALA A 27 -23.82 -3.87 -7.79
N ALA A 28 -22.98 -3.08 -8.48
CA ALA A 28 -21.88 -3.59 -9.28
C ALA A 28 -20.82 -4.30 -8.41
N GLN A 29 -20.48 -3.72 -7.26
CA GLN A 29 -19.53 -4.33 -6.32
C GLN A 29 -20.06 -5.64 -5.72
N LEU A 30 -21.35 -5.68 -5.36
CA LEU A 30 -21.99 -6.88 -4.85
C LEU A 30 -22.00 -8.00 -5.90
N GLN A 31 -22.29 -7.68 -7.16
CA GLN A 31 -22.24 -8.65 -8.25
C GLN A 31 -20.84 -9.23 -8.42
N LYS A 32 -19.78 -8.41 -8.37
CA LYS A 32 -18.39 -8.88 -8.46
C LYS A 32 -17.98 -9.73 -7.26
N LYS A 33 -18.48 -9.41 -6.07
CA LYS A 33 -18.27 -10.23 -4.87
C LYS A 33 -18.96 -11.59 -4.97
N GLN A 34 -20.20 -11.62 -5.45
CA GLN A 34 -20.92 -12.88 -5.72
C GLN A 34 -20.22 -13.72 -6.79
N GLN A 35 -19.69 -13.07 -7.84
CA GLN A 35 -18.88 -13.72 -8.85
C GLN A 35 -17.66 -14.40 -8.21
N LEU A 36 -16.89 -13.70 -7.38
CA LEU A 36 -15.75 -14.28 -6.63
C LEU A 36 -16.17 -15.46 -5.75
N ALA A 37 -17.26 -15.31 -5.00
CA ALA A 37 -17.78 -16.33 -4.10
C ALA A 37 -18.30 -17.57 -4.86
N SER A 38 -18.66 -17.44 -6.13
CA SER A 38 -19.11 -18.54 -7.00
C SER A 38 -17.97 -19.32 -7.65
N ILE A 39 -16.72 -18.82 -7.59
CA ILE A 39 -15.58 -19.50 -8.22
C ILE A 39 -15.34 -20.85 -7.54
N ARG A 40 -15.31 -21.91 -8.34
CA ARG A 40 -15.05 -23.28 -7.93
C ARG A 40 -14.03 -23.93 -8.88
N SER A 41 -13.18 -24.79 -8.32
CA SER A 41 -12.23 -25.63 -9.04
C SER A 41 -12.32 -27.05 -8.51
N SER A 42 -12.41 -28.03 -9.39
CA SER A 42 -12.34 -29.46 -9.02
C SER A 42 -10.90 -29.92 -8.74
N VAL A 43 -9.91 -29.14 -9.15
CA VAL A 43 -8.49 -29.40 -8.89
C VAL A 43 -8.08 -28.66 -7.63
N PRO A 44 -7.51 -29.34 -6.62
CA PRO A 44 -7.07 -28.69 -5.39
C PRO A 44 -5.94 -27.70 -5.67
N TYR A 45 -5.94 -26.60 -4.93
CA TYR A 45 -4.78 -25.72 -4.88
C TYR A 45 -3.73 -26.38 -3.98
N ASN A 46 -2.58 -26.71 -4.57
CA ASN A 46 -1.46 -27.25 -3.80
C ASN A 46 -0.80 -26.07 -3.08
N VAL A 47 -1.16 -25.87 -1.81
CA VAL A 47 -0.39 -25.04 -0.89
C VAL A 47 0.92 -25.80 -0.65
N GLN A 48 1.92 -25.61 -1.52
CA GLN A 48 3.22 -26.22 -1.26
C GLN A 48 3.68 -25.80 0.14
N ASP A 49 3.94 -26.78 1.00
CA ASP A 49 4.57 -26.63 2.30
C ASP A 49 5.92 -25.91 2.13
N LYS A 50 5.94 -24.59 2.21
CA LYS A 50 7.16 -23.81 1.98
C LYS A 50 7.42 -22.79 3.08
N PHE A 51 7.78 -23.37 4.23
CA PHE A 51 8.59 -22.80 5.32
C PHE A 51 7.86 -22.19 6.51
N ARG A 52 7.80 -22.97 7.60
CA ARG A 52 7.38 -22.58 8.95
C ARG A 52 8.17 -21.34 9.41
N ALA A 53 7.56 -20.14 9.32
CA ALA A 53 8.14 -18.94 9.91
C ALA A 53 8.01 -19.03 11.43
N THR A 54 9.13 -18.99 12.16
CA THR A 54 9.10 -18.83 13.61
C THR A 54 8.74 -17.39 13.94
N PRO A 55 7.83 -17.15 14.90
CA PRO A 55 7.61 -15.80 15.40
C PRO A 55 8.94 -15.26 15.94
N LYS A 56 9.48 -14.24 15.28
CA LYS A 56 10.64 -13.52 15.79
C LYS A 56 10.16 -12.47 16.79
N VAL A 57 10.79 -12.46 17.96
CA VAL A 57 10.58 -11.46 19.03
C VAL A 57 10.75 -10.05 18.43
N PRO A 58 9.95 -9.05 18.85
CA PRO A 58 9.98 -7.73 18.24
C PRO A 58 11.34 -7.06 18.44
N CYS A 59 12.16 -7.00 17.38
CA CYS A 59 13.06 -5.88 17.21
C CYS A 59 12.19 -4.71 16.76
N SER A 60 12.31 -3.53 17.38
CA SER A 60 11.62 -2.33 16.90
C SER A 60 12.24 -1.94 15.56
N PRO A 61 11.63 -2.27 14.40
CA PRO A 61 12.22 -1.94 13.13
C PRO A 61 12.03 -0.45 12.87
N VAL A 62 12.90 0.11 12.04
CA VAL A 62 12.84 1.51 11.67
C VAL A 62 12.41 1.68 10.23
N SER A 63 11.56 2.68 10.02
CA SER A 63 11.07 3.11 8.72
C SER A 63 11.96 4.25 8.22
N ARG A 64 12.48 4.12 7.00
CA ARG A 64 13.27 5.16 6.33
C ARG A 64 12.79 5.35 4.89
N ARG A 65 12.90 6.58 4.39
CA ARG A 65 12.54 6.92 3.02
C ARG A 65 13.78 7.08 2.16
N PHE A 66 13.75 6.50 0.96
CA PHE A 66 14.83 6.60 -0.02
C PHE A 66 14.31 7.11 -1.35
N GLY A 67 15.08 7.92 -2.07
CA GLY A 67 14.77 8.35 -3.43
C GLY A 67 15.74 7.75 -4.43
N VAL A 68 15.25 6.99 -5.42
CA VAL A 68 16.07 6.35 -6.46
C VAL A 68 15.93 7.07 -7.81
N SER A 69 17.05 7.31 -8.50
CA SER A 69 17.05 8.02 -9.79
C SER A 69 16.36 7.21 -10.91
N PRO A 70 15.40 7.80 -11.64
CA PRO A 70 14.73 7.14 -12.75
C PRO A 70 15.62 6.91 -13.97
N GLU A 71 16.61 7.78 -14.20
CA GLU A 71 17.60 7.64 -15.27
C GLU A 71 18.42 6.37 -15.07
N LYS A 72 18.81 6.10 -13.81
CA LYS A 72 19.60 4.92 -13.45
C LYS A 72 18.82 3.62 -13.58
N ILE A 73 17.57 3.60 -13.11
CA ILE A 73 16.69 2.44 -13.30
C ILE A 73 16.47 2.17 -14.80
N SER A 74 16.31 3.22 -15.60
CA SER A 74 16.16 3.10 -17.04
C SER A 74 17.43 2.56 -17.71
N MET A 75 18.61 3.08 -17.34
CA MET A 75 19.91 2.58 -17.80
C MET A 75 20.10 1.10 -17.46
N LEU A 76 19.81 0.67 -16.22
CA LEU A 76 19.90 -0.75 -15.84
C LEU A 76 18.95 -1.60 -16.65
N LYS A 77 17.68 -1.18 -16.79
CA LYS A 77 16.69 -1.90 -17.60
C LYS A 77 17.18 -2.06 -19.03
N GLU A 78 17.73 -1.02 -19.64
CA GLU A 78 18.27 -1.08 -21.01
C GLU A 78 19.44 -2.05 -21.11
N LYS A 79 20.42 -1.95 -20.20
CA LYS A 79 21.56 -2.86 -20.17
C LYS A 79 21.12 -4.32 -19.96
N CYS A 80 20.28 -4.60 -18.97
CA CYS A 80 19.76 -5.94 -18.70
C CYS A 80 19.00 -6.50 -19.91
N ASN A 81 18.11 -5.72 -20.54
CA ASN A 81 17.39 -6.19 -21.74
C ASN A 81 18.29 -6.35 -22.97
N SER A 82 19.44 -5.65 -23.04
CA SER A 82 20.40 -5.77 -24.15
C SER A 82 21.31 -6.99 -24.06
N MET A 83 21.53 -7.56 -22.86
CA MET A 83 22.47 -8.65 -22.62
C MET A 83 22.18 -9.95 -23.39
N PHE A 84 20.96 -10.13 -23.92
CA PHE A 84 20.56 -11.38 -24.57
C PHE A 84 19.72 -11.21 -25.85
N CYS A 85 19.93 -10.14 -26.62
CA CYS A 85 19.49 -10.13 -28.03
C CYS A 85 20.33 -11.14 -28.82
N THR A 86 19.89 -12.41 -28.90
CA THR A 86 20.55 -13.42 -29.72
C THR A 86 20.34 -13.09 -31.20
N LYS A 87 21.43 -13.14 -31.99
CA LYS A 87 21.41 -13.01 -33.47
C LYS A 87 20.67 -14.15 -34.19
N SER A 88 20.08 -15.09 -33.43
CA SER A 88 19.40 -16.29 -33.94
C SER A 88 18.01 -16.37 -33.33
N GLY A 89 17.08 -15.58 -33.88
CA GLY A 89 15.62 -15.74 -34.02
C GLY A 89 14.71 -16.47 -33.01
N GLN A 90 15.16 -17.25 -32.03
CA GLN A 90 14.28 -18.10 -31.23
C GLN A 90 14.80 -18.26 -29.80
N THR A 91 14.38 -17.33 -28.94
CA THR A 91 13.81 -17.53 -27.59
C THR A 91 13.61 -16.14 -27.00
N SER A 92 12.39 -15.60 -27.10
CA SER A 92 12.07 -14.28 -26.56
C SER A 92 12.00 -14.35 -25.03
N LYS A 93 13.13 -14.15 -24.34
CA LYS A 93 13.11 -13.91 -22.89
C LYS A 93 12.14 -12.75 -22.60
N PRO A 94 11.40 -12.80 -21.49
CA PRO A 94 10.44 -11.77 -21.15
C PRO A 94 11.16 -10.43 -20.96
N LYS A 95 10.64 -9.37 -21.59
CA LYS A 95 11.15 -8.01 -21.42
C LYS A 95 10.98 -7.56 -19.97
N LEU A 96 12.08 -7.18 -19.34
CA LEU A 96 12.14 -6.69 -17.96
C LEU A 96 11.63 -5.24 -17.90
N THR A 97 10.87 -4.94 -16.85
CA THR A 97 10.31 -3.62 -16.55
C THR A 97 11.17 -2.86 -15.54
N ASN A 98 10.92 -1.55 -15.40
CA ASN A 98 11.56 -0.77 -14.33
C ASN A 98 11.21 -1.33 -12.93
N GLY A 99 10.01 -1.90 -12.75
CA GLY A 99 9.60 -2.53 -11.50
C GLY A 99 10.43 -3.79 -11.20
N ASP A 100 10.62 -4.66 -12.20
CA ASP A 100 11.43 -5.88 -12.03
C ASP A 100 12.88 -5.53 -11.62
N ILE A 101 13.48 -4.54 -12.28
CA ILE A 101 14.84 -4.07 -11.99
C ILE A 101 14.95 -3.46 -10.60
N LEU A 102 14.00 -2.60 -10.22
CA LEU A 102 14.00 -1.96 -8.91
C LEU A 102 13.82 -2.99 -7.79
N THR A 103 12.88 -3.93 -7.93
CA THR A 103 12.64 -4.99 -6.95
C THR A 103 13.87 -5.88 -6.79
N ALA A 104 14.54 -6.25 -7.89
CA ALA A 104 15.79 -7.00 -7.84
C ALA A 104 16.89 -6.23 -7.10
N LEU A 105 17.05 -4.94 -7.38
CA LEU A 105 18.04 -4.09 -6.72
C LEU A 105 17.79 -3.98 -5.22
N ILE A 106 16.54 -3.78 -4.80
CA ILE A 106 16.15 -3.73 -3.39
C ILE A 106 16.44 -5.08 -2.72
N TRP A 107 16.05 -6.18 -3.35
CA TRP A 107 16.21 -7.51 -2.77
C TRP A 107 17.68 -7.87 -2.57
N ILE A 108 18.51 -7.71 -3.60
CA ILE A 108 19.96 -7.96 -3.50
C ILE A 108 20.58 -7.10 -2.40
N SER A 109 20.25 -5.80 -2.36
CA SER A 109 20.83 -4.86 -1.40
C SER A 109 20.42 -5.18 0.04
N VAL A 110 19.14 -5.48 0.29
CA VAL A 110 18.66 -5.85 1.62
C VAL A 110 19.24 -7.19 2.07
N THR A 111 19.34 -8.17 1.18
CA THR A 111 19.97 -9.46 1.50
C THR A 111 21.44 -9.26 1.89
N ARG A 112 22.21 -8.48 1.12
CA ARG A 112 23.60 -8.13 1.46
C ARG A 112 23.71 -7.38 2.78
N ALA A 113 22.83 -6.41 3.03
CA ALA A 113 22.79 -5.65 4.27
C ALA A 113 22.54 -6.56 5.49
N LYS A 114 21.59 -7.51 5.39
CA LYS A 114 21.31 -8.50 6.44
C LYS A 114 22.51 -9.40 6.74
N GLN A 115 23.23 -9.82 5.69
CA GLN A 115 24.47 -10.60 5.84
C GLN A 115 25.56 -9.79 6.54
N ALA A 116 25.71 -8.52 6.18
CA ALA A 116 26.71 -7.62 6.77
C ALA A 116 26.40 -7.30 8.23
N SER A 117 25.12 -7.14 8.60
CA SER A 117 24.71 -6.83 9.98
C SER A 117 24.79 -8.02 10.93
N SER A 118 24.80 -9.26 10.41
CA SER A 118 24.84 -10.48 11.22
C SER A 118 25.76 -11.53 10.60
N PRO A 119 27.09 -11.47 10.86
CA PRO A 119 28.08 -12.39 10.28
C PRO A 119 27.93 -13.85 10.76
N THR A 120 27.06 -14.11 11.75
CA THR A 120 26.74 -15.45 12.26
C THR A 120 25.68 -16.20 11.44
N ILE A 121 25.06 -15.58 10.43
CA ILE A 121 24.10 -16.26 9.55
C ILE A 121 24.84 -17.39 8.80
N PRO A 122 24.37 -18.65 8.88
CA PRO A 122 25.02 -19.76 8.20
C PRO A 122 25.18 -19.53 6.70
N LYS A 123 26.34 -19.92 6.15
CA LYS A 123 26.54 -19.92 4.70
C LYS A 123 25.51 -20.85 4.05
N GLY A 124 24.78 -20.34 3.06
CA GLY A 124 23.76 -21.11 2.34
C GLY A 124 22.33 -20.93 2.82
N THR A 125 22.06 -20.00 3.74
CA THR A 125 20.68 -19.55 4.02
C THR A 125 20.03 -19.04 2.73
N LEU A 126 18.73 -19.31 2.57
CA LEU A 126 17.94 -18.83 1.44
C LEU A 126 17.29 -17.51 1.86
N SER A 127 17.41 -16.48 1.02
CA SER A 127 16.60 -15.28 1.16
C SER A 127 15.32 -15.43 0.34
N THR A 128 14.20 -14.94 0.85
CA THR A 128 12.91 -15.06 0.18
C THR A 128 12.29 -13.69 -0.08
N LEU A 129 11.65 -13.55 -1.23
CA LEU A 129 10.89 -12.37 -1.64
C LEU A 129 9.45 -12.79 -1.96
N SER A 130 8.47 -12.11 -1.38
CA SER A 130 7.08 -12.25 -1.78
C SER A 130 6.74 -11.25 -2.88
N CYS A 131 6.21 -11.76 -3.98
CA CYS A 131 5.67 -10.97 -5.08
C CYS A 131 4.15 -11.00 -5.05
N LEU A 132 3.53 -9.82 -4.93
CA LEU A 132 2.08 -9.68 -4.91
C LEU A 132 1.57 -9.42 -6.33
N VAL A 133 0.60 -10.22 -6.78
CA VAL A 133 0.03 -10.17 -8.12
C VAL A 133 -1.46 -9.86 -8.04
N GLU A 134 -1.87 -8.84 -8.77
CA GLU A 134 -3.26 -8.44 -8.94
C GLU A 134 -3.99 -9.44 -9.83
N ILE A 135 -5.07 -10.07 -9.33
CA ILE A 135 -5.75 -11.15 -10.05
C ILE A 135 -7.08 -10.72 -10.69
N ARG A 136 -7.59 -9.49 -10.53
CA ARG A 136 -8.82 -9.01 -11.21
C ARG A 136 -8.72 -9.13 -12.71
N SER A 137 -7.52 -8.87 -13.25
CA SER A 137 -7.24 -8.94 -14.69
C SER A 137 -6.91 -10.35 -15.20
N ILE A 138 -6.55 -11.27 -14.28
CA ILE A 138 -6.14 -12.65 -14.57
C ILE A 138 -7.33 -13.62 -14.49
N LEU A 139 -8.25 -13.40 -13.56
CA LEU A 139 -9.44 -14.22 -13.39
C LEU A 139 -10.37 -14.15 -14.60
N TYR A 140 -11.11 -15.23 -14.84
CA TYR A 140 -12.16 -15.30 -15.83
C TYR A 140 -13.50 -15.72 -15.18
N PRO A 141 -14.57 -14.91 -15.27
CA PRO A 141 -14.60 -13.58 -15.90
C PRO A 141 -13.71 -12.57 -15.15
N LYS A 142 -13.24 -11.53 -15.85
CA LYS A 142 -12.47 -10.45 -15.22
C LYS A 142 -13.32 -9.69 -14.19
N LEU A 143 -12.69 -9.30 -13.09
CA LEU A 143 -13.39 -8.58 -12.00
C LEU A 143 -13.53 -7.08 -12.26
N GLY A 144 -12.70 -6.50 -13.13
CA GLY A 144 -12.80 -5.09 -13.51
C GLY A 144 -12.58 -4.16 -12.32
N THR A 145 -13.53 -3.26 -12.07
CA THR A 145 -13.49 -2.22 -11.03
C THR A 145 -13.82 -2.73 -9.62
N TYR A 146 -13.69 -4.03 -9.36
CA TYR A 146 -13.94 -4.58 -8.03
C TYR A 146 -13.00 -3.96 -6.99
N ILE A 147 -13.54 -3.38 -5.92
CA ILE A 147 -12.73 -2.66 -4.93
C ILE A 147 -12.19 -3.57 -3.82
N GLY A 148 -12.83 -4.73 -3.56
CA GLY A 148 -12.36 -5.65 -2.52
C GLY A 148 -11.02 -6.30 -2.87
N ASN A 149 -10.42 -7.01 -1.90
CA ASN A 149 -9.15 -7.72 -2.12
C ASN A 149 -9.24 -8.70 -3.29
N ALA A 150 -8.33 -8.58 -4.24
CA ALA A 150 -8.16 -9.54 -5.33
C ALA A 150 -6.69 -9.64 -5.73
N MET A 151 -5.91 -10.26 -4.85
CA MET A 151 -4.48 -10.48 -5.02
C MET A 151 -4.11 -11.94 -4.76
N MET A 152 -3.03 -12.39 -5.38
CA MET A 152 -2.38 -13.67 -5.11
C MET A 152 -0.88 -13.44 -4.90
N THR A 153 -0.28 -14.16 -3.97
CA THR A 153 1.16 -14.06 -3.69
C THR A 153 1.91 -15.23 -4.33
N THR A 154 3.03 -14.95 -4.99
CA THR A 154 4.07 -15.94 -5.27
C THR A 154 5.34 -15.59 -4.49
N GLN A 155 6.27 -16.54 -4.37
CA GLN A 155 7.52 -16.35 -3.64
C GLN A 155 8.73 -16.71 -4.51
N CYS A 156 9.70 -15.81 -4.56
CA CYS A 156 11.00 -16.06 -5.16
C CYS A 156 12.02 -16.42 -4.07
N VAL A 157 13.01 -17.23 -4.44
CA VAL A 157 14.07 -17.68 -3.53
C VAL A 157 15.44 -17.33 -4.13
N LEU A 158 16.31 -16.74 -3.31
CA LEU A 158 17.66 -16.35 -3.69
C LEU A 158 18.69 -16.96 -2.73
N PRO A 159 19.64 -17.77 -3.21
CA PRO A 159 20.74 -18.23 -2.37
C PRO A 159 21.61 -17.05 -1.93
N THR A 160 21.79 -16.88 -0.62
CA THR A 160 22.62 -15.80 -0.04
C THR A 160 24.09 -15.86 -0.45
N GLN A 161 24.56 -17.00 -0.95
CA GLN A 161 25.92 -17.14 -1.49
C GLN A 161 26.07 -16.41 -2.83
N SER A 162 24.99 -16.41 -3.64
CA SER A 162 24.94 -15.75 -4.94
C SER A 162 24.96 -14.23 -4.82
N THR A 163 24.58 -13.69 -3.65
CA THR A 163 24.61 -12.25 -3.37
C THR A 163 25.95 -11.73 -2.88
N SER A 164 26.98 -12.59 -2.71
CA SER A 164 28.30 -12.15 -2.23
C SER A 164 28.93 -11.13 -3.18
N ARG A 165 29.39 -10.00 -2.63
CA ARG A 165 30.04 -8.93 -3.37
C ARG A 165 31.37 -9.42 -3.93
N LYS A 166 31.44 -9.64 -5.25
CA LYS A 166 32.69 -10.05 -5.92
C LYS A 166 33.60 -8.86 -6.24
N THR A 167 33.03 -7.66 -6.39
CA THR A 167 33.80 -6.47 -6.78
C THR A 167 33.21 -5.19 -6.18
N THR A 168 34.00 -4.10 -6.20
CA THR A 168 33.51 -2.77 -5.85
C THR A 168 32.77 -2.06 -6.98
N ASP A 169 32.76 -2.62 -8.19
CA ASP A 169 32.16 -2.02 -9.39
C ASP A 169 30.66 -2.36 -9.49
N PRO A 170 29.74 -1.37 -9.44
CA PRO A 170 28.30 -1.58 -9.59
C PRO A 170 27.91 -2.18 -10.97
N ILE A 171 28.75 -1.99 -11.99
CA ILE A 171 28.51 -2.54 -13.34
C ILE A 171 28.68 -4.07 -13.32
N ALA A 172 29.52 -4.60 -12.43
CA ALA A 172 29.74 -6.04 -12.31
C ALA A 172 28.48 -6.79 -11.84
N ASP A 173 27.56 -6.11 -11.15
CA ASP A 173 26.32 -6.69 -10.65
C ASP A 173 25.22 -6.75 -11.73
N ILE A 174 25.38 -6.13 -12.90
CA ILE A 174 24.28 -6.04 -13.90
C ILE A 174 23.80 -7.43 -14.37
N SER A 175 24.71 -8.38 -14.59
CA SER A 175 24.33 -9.74 -14.97
C SER A 175 23.50 -10.42 -13.89
N PHE A 176 23.88 -10.22 -12.62
CA PHE A 176 23.17 -10.79 -11.48
C PHE A 176 21.82 -10.09 -11.24
N ILE A 177 21.75 -8.76 -11.39
CA ILE A 177 20.49 -8.00 -11.37
C ILE A 177 19.55 -8.51 -12.46
N HIS A 178 20.05 -8.77 -13.67
CA HIS A 178 19.27 -9.34 -14.75
C HIS A 178 18.71 -10.72 -14.39
N GLU A 179 19.54 -11.62 -13.85
CA GLU A 179 19.10 -12.96 -13.42
C GLU A 179 18.01 -12.90 -12.36
N VAL A 180 18.20 -12.09 -11.31
CA VAL A 180 17.22 -11.92 -10.23
C VAL A 180 15.94 -11.26 -10.75
N ALA A 181 16.03 -10.23 -11.59
CA ALA A 181 14.86 -9.58 -12.19
C ALA A 181 14.08 -10.52 -13.12
N LEU A 182 14.79 -11.38 -13.86
CA LEU A 182 14.18 -12.39 -14.73
C LEU A 182 13.43 -13.45 -13.91
N GLU A 183 14.02 -13.90 -12.80
CA GLU A 183 13.37 -14.84 -11.88
C GLU A 183 12.07 -14.26 -11.30
N ILE A 184 12.12 -13.03 -10.78
CA ILE A 184 10.94 -12.31 -10.28
C ILE A 184 9.87 -12.21 -11.37
N ARG A 185 10.26 -11.84 -12.58
CA ARG A 185 9.36 -11.68 -13.72
C ARG A 185 8.71 -12.99 -14.14
N ASN A 186 9.47 -14.09 -14.13
CA ASN A 186 8.98 -15.42 -14.47
C ASN A 186 7.98 -15.91 -13.42
N GLU A 187 8.28 -15.71 -12.14
CA GLU A 187 7.38 -16.08 -11.05
C GLU A 187 6.07 -15.28 -11.08
N ILE A 188 6.12 -13.97 -11.30
CA ILE A 188 4.89 -13.17 -11.45
C ILE A 188 4.05 -13.65 -12.65
N ARG A 189 4.71 -14.03 -13.75
CA ARG A 189 4.04 -14.53 -14.97
C ARG A 189 3.59 -15.98 -14.86
N SER A 190 4.05 -16.74 -13.86
CA SER A 190 3.64 -18.12 -13.65
C SER A 190 2.19 -18.22 -13.17
N ILE A 191 1.67 -17.14 -12.57
CA ILE A 191 0.28 -17.04 -12.11
C ILE A 191 -0.67 -16.96 -13.30
N THR A 192 -1.22 -18.12 -13.66
CA THR A 192 -2.22 -18.26 -14.72
C THR A 192 -3.65 -18.08 -14.20
N THR A 193 -4.61 -17.95 -15.11
CA THR A 193 -6.04 -17.98 -14.79
C THR A 193 -6.43 -19.26 -14.05
N GLU A 194 -5.89 -20.43 -14.44
CA GLU A 194 -6.17 -21.68 -13.74
C GLU A 194 -5.63 -21.66 -12.30
N GLN A 195 -4.41 -21.15 -12.10
CA GLN A 195 -3.82 -21.05 -10.76
C GLN A 195 -4.60 -20.09 -9.87
N ALA A 196 -4.96 -18.91 -10.37
CA ALA A 196 -5.77 -17.94 -9.64
C ALA A 196 -7.16 -18.50 -9.31
N THR A 197 -7.79 -19.23 -10.24
CA THR A 197 -9.08 -19.88 -10.02
C THR A 197 -9.01 -20.95 -8.94
N ARG A 198 -7.97 -21.79 -8.95
CA ARG A 198 -7.72 -22.79 -7.90
C ARG A 198 -7.50 -22.13 -6.54
N TYR A 199 -6.69 -21.07 -6.51
CA TYR A 199 -6.41 -20.31 -5.29
C TYR A 199 -7.67 -19.72 -4.67
N VAL A 200 -8.50 -19.00 -5.46
CA VAL A 200 -9.76 -18.43 -4.99
C VAL A 200 -10.75 -19.53 -4.58
N SER A 201 -10.84 -20.62 -5.35
CA SER A 201 -11.69 -21.75 -4.98
C SER A 201 -11.27 -22.37 -3.65
N HIS A 202 -9.97 -22.53 -3.42
CA HIS A 202 -9.44 -23.09 -2.18
C HIS A 202 -9.82 -22.21 -0.99
N ILE A 203 -9.59 -20.89 -1.10
CA ILE A 203 -9.99 -19.90 -0.11
C ILE A 203 -11.49 -19.98 0.20
N ASN A 204 -12.33 -20.05 -0.84
CA ASN A 204 -13.79 -20.15 -0.68
C ASN A 204 -14.25 -21.44 0.02
N THR A 205 -13.40 -22.47 0.09
CA THR A 205 -13.68 -23.77 0.72
C THR A 205 -13.00 -23.94 2.08
N LEU A 206 -12.25 -22.94 2.56
CA LEU A 206 -11.63 -23.01 3.88
C LEU A 206 -12.68 -22.74 4.96
N ASP A 207 -12.91 -23.73 5.81
CA ASP A 207 -13.72 -23.58 7.03
C ASP A 207 -12.99 -22.76 8.10
N ASP A 208 -11.65 -22.91 8.16
CA ASP A 208 -10.77 -22.19 9.06
C ASP A 208 -9.73 -21.39 8.28
N TRP A 209 -9.91 -20.07 8.24
CA TRP A 209 -8.97 -19.17 7.58
C TRP A 209 -7.66 -18.97 8.37
N SER A 210 -7.60 -19.35 9.64
CA SER A 210 -6.33 -19.34 10.39
C SER A 210 -5.37 -20.43 9.89
N SER A 211 -5.91 -21.47 9.24
CA SER A 211 -5.13 -22.47 8.51
C SER A 211 -4.45 -21.91 7.25
N PHE A 212 -4.91 -20.74 6.75
CA PHE A 212 -4.22 -19.97 5.72
C PHE A 212 -2.96 -19.32 6.32
N GLN A 213 -1.96 -20.14 6.64
CA GLN A 213 -0.65 -19.68 7.09
C GLN A 213 0.11 -19.13 5.89
N ALA A 214 -0.16 -17.87 5.53
CA ALA A 214 0.70 -17.15 4.62
C ALA A 214 2.07 -17.00 5.26
N GLN A 215 3.05 -17.75 4.77
CA GLN A 215 4.42 -17.63 5.22
C GLN A 215 4.99 -16.33 4.67
N TRP A 216 5.37 -15.46 5.59
CA TRP A 216 5.96 -14.17 5.25
C TRP A 216 7.37 -14.40 4.72
N ALA A 217 7.62 -13.94 3.50
CA ALA A 217 8.97 -13.83 3.01
C ALA A 217 9.77 -12.86 3.87
N GLU A 218 11.09 -12.99 3.84
CA GLU A 218 12.00 -12.09 4.55
C GLU A 218 11.94 -10.64 4.03
N LEU A 219 11.50 -10.47 2.79
CA LEU A 219 11.29 -9.19 2.13
C LEU A 219 9.97 -9.24 1.37
N PHE A 220 9.20 -8.16 1.49
CA PHE A 220 7.99 -7.92 0.73
C PHE A 220 8.14 -6.57 0.03
N VAL A 221 8.00 -6.55 -1.30
CA VAL A 221 8.06 -5.32 -2.10
C VAL A 221 6.70 -5.09 -2.73
N SER A 222 6.06 -3.99 -2.36
CA SER A 222 4.76 -3.58 -2.91
C SER A 222 4.87 -2.23 -3.60
N SER A 223 4.20 -2.08 -4.73
CA SER A 223 4.30 -0.88 -5.55
C SER A 223 2.94 -0.24 -5.76
N ILE A 224 2.82 0.99 -5.26
CA ILE A 224 1.70 1.90 -5.53
C ILE A 224 2.12 3.02 -6.47
N ARG A 225 3.30 2.89 -7.11
CA ARG A 225 3.84 3.91 -8.01
C ARG A 225 2.92 4.28 -9.17
N HIS A 226 2.23 3.27 -9.69
CA HIS A 226 1.39 3.37 -10.88
C HIS A 226 -0.01 3.94 -10.57
N PHE A 227 -0.32 4.20 -9.30
CA PHE A 227 -1.55 4.85 -8.91
C PHE A 227 -1.42 6.35 -9.13
N ASP A 228 -2.35 6.93 -9.90
CA ASP A 228 -2.37 8.37 -10.19
C ASP A 228 -2.95 9.20 -9.02
N LEU A 229 -2.38 9.01 -7.83
CA LEU A 229 -2.85 9.66 -6.61
C LEU A 229 -2.68 11.17 -6.65
N TYR A 230 -1.63 11.67 -7.31
CA TYR A 230 -1.39 13.10 -7.49
C TYR A 230 -2.23 13.73 -8.61
N GLY A 231 -2.85 12.91 -9.47
CA GLY A 231 -3.83 13.35 -10.46
C GLY A 231 -5.23 13.60 -9.88
N LEU A 232 -5.51 13.10 -8.66
CA LEU A 232 -6.80 13.28 -7.99
C LEU A 232 -7.04 14.75 -7.64
N LYS A 233 -8.25 15.23 -7.96
CA LYS A 233 -8.70 16.63 -7.72
C LYS A 233 -10.00 16.63 -6.93
N PHE A 234 -9.98 17.25 -5.75
CA PHE A 234 -11.12 17.29 -4.83
C PHE A 234 -11.92 18.60 -4.95
N GLY A 235 -12.16 19.04 -6.18
CA GLY A 235 -12.91 20.28 -6.46
C GLY A 235 -12.11 21.56 -6.21
N SER A 236 -12.80 22.70 -6.24
CA SER A 236 -12.19 24.02 -6.09
C SER A 236 -11.76 24.35 -4.66
N VAL A 237 -12.36 23.70 -3.67
CA VAL A 237 -12.11 23.96 -2.24
C VAL A 237 -10.85 23.23 -1.76
N LEU A 238 -10.77 21.91 -2.00
CA LEU A 238 -9.64 21.08 -1.53
C LEU A 238 -8.50 21.00 -2.56
N GLY A 239 -8.81 21.12 -3.86
CA GLY A 239 -7.79 21.13 -4.91
C GLY A 239 -7.12 19.77 -5.14
N PRO A 240 -5.92 19.75 -5.76
CA PRO A 240 -5.16 18.53 -6.04
C PRO A 240 -4.42 18.01 -4.79
N VAL A 241 -4.07 16.72 -4.80
CA VAL A 241 -3.23 16.13 -3.75
C VAL A 241 -1.85 16.77 -3.74
N ALA A 242 -1.51 17.46 -2.65
CA ALA A 242 -0.21 18.09 -2.47
C ALA A 242 0.87 17.08 -2.04
N ASN A 243 0.52 16.15 -1.16
CA ASN A 243 1.41 15.12 -0.66
C ASN A 243 0.62 13.85 -0.30
N PHE A 244 1.26 12.69 -0.47
CA PHE A 244 0.71 11.40 -0.08
C PHE A 244 1.72 10.64 0.76
N ASP A 245 1.26 10.02 1.84
CA ASP A 245 2.06 9.11 2.64
C ASP A 245 1.24 7.92 3.14
N LEU A 246 1.92 6.82 3.44
CA LEU A 246 1.34 5.65 4.06
C LEU A 246 1.64 5.66 5.57
N PRO A 247 0.67 5.23 6.41
CA PRO A 247 0.95 4.95 7.82
C PRO A 247 2.13 3.99 7.95
N ASP A 248 3.05 4.26 8.88
CA ASP A 248 4.23 3.42 9.08
C ASP A 248 3.83 2.08 9.72
N PRO A 249 3.88 0.95 8.98
CA PRO A 249 3.38 -0.31 9.51
C PRO A 249 4.34 -0.91 10.56
N ARG A 250 5.60 -0.44 10.64
CA ARG A 250 6.67 -1.03 11.47
C ARG A 250 6.75 -2.56 11.37
N ILE A 251 6.49 -3.11 10.18
CA ILE A 251 6.67 -4.53 9.85
C ILE A 251 8.04 -4.70 9.20
N SER A 252 8.97 -5.41 9.86
CA SER A 252 10.30 -5.67 9.30
C SER A 252 10.24 -6.41 7.96
N GLY A 253 11.11 -6.03 7.02
CA GLY A 253 11.14 -6.60 5.68
C GLY A 253 10.11 -6.00 4.73
N MET A 254 9.40 -4.93 5.12
CA MET A 254 8.41 -4.28 4.28
C MET A 254 9.05 -3.16 3.45
N CYS A 255 8.85 -3.17 2.13
CA CYS A 255 9.23 -2.10 1.21
C CYS A 255 8.05 -1.62 0.36
N TRP A 256 7.77 -0.32 0.42
CA TRP A 256 6.77 0.36 -0.41
C TRP A 256 7.44 1.20 -1.48
N VAL A 257 7.08 0.98 -2.75
CA VAL A 257 7.39 1.89 -3.86
C VAL A 257 6.25 2.90 -3.96
N MET A 258 6.54 4.15 -3.62
CA MET A 258 5.57 5.23 -3.45
C MET A 258 5.07 5.78 -4.81
N PRO A 259 3.92 6.48 -4.83
CA PRO A 259 3.34 7.10 -6.03
C PRO A 259 4.31 8.07 -6.71
N ALA A 260 4.26 8.14 -8.04
CA ALA A 260 5.10 9.07 -8.78
C ALA A 260 4.67 10.53 -8.52
N ARG A 261 5.51 11.29 -7.80
CA ARG A 261 5.25 12.70 -7.51
C ARG A 261 5.40 13.59 -8.75
N PRO A 262 4.50 14.54 -9.02
CA PRO A 262 4.68 15.52 -10.08
C PRO A 262 5.96 16.34 -9.86
N VAL A 263 6.79 16.49 -10.89
CA VAL A 263 7.99 17.33 -10.82
C VAL A 263 7.61 18.76 -11.19
N SER A 264 7.84 19.70 -10.27
CA SER A 264 7.63 21.13 -10.52
C SER A 264 8.80 21.69 -11.35
N GLY A 265 8.53 22.16 -12.57
CA GLY A 265 9.51 22.80 -13.46
C GLY A 265 9.55 22.17 -14.85
N GLY A 266 9.32 22.97 -15.89
CA GLY A 266 9.00 22.58 -17.27
C GLY A 266 10.04 21.80 -18.09
N ALA A 267 11.08 21.24 -17.48
CA ALA A 267 11.92 20.24 -18.14
C ALA A 267 11.39 18.84 -17.80
N ARG A 268 11.32 17.93 -18.78
CA ARG A 268 10.93 16.50 -18.64
C ARG A 268 11.85 15.73 -17.67
N LYS A 269 11.89 16.08 -16.39
CA LYS A 269 12.51 15.28 -15.35
C LYS A 269 11.51 14.20 -14.96
N MET A 270 11.91 12.93 -15.14
CA MET A 270 11.12 11.82 -14.65
C MET A 270 11.06 11.89 -13.11
N PRO A 271 9.94 11.48 -12.49
CA PRO A 271 9.82 11.52 -11.04
C PRO A 271 10.72 10.48 -10.38
N LEU A 272 11.31 10.84 -9.23
CA LEU A 272 12.11 9.93 -8.42
C LEU A 272 11.31 8.68 -8.04
N TRP A 273 12.01 7.56 -7.89
CA TRP A 273 11.47 6.35 -7.30
C TRP A 273 11.58 6.46 -5.78
N GLU A 274 10.55 7.05 -5.17
CA GLU A 274 10.44 7.15 -3.71
C GLU A 274 10.12 5.75 -3.13
N LEU A 275 10.89 5.33 -2.13
CA LEU A 275 10.79 4.07 -1.43
C LEU A 275 10.60 4.33 0.06
N ARG A 276 9.78 3.53 0.74
CA ARG A 276 9.76 3.41 2.21
C ARG A 276 10.16 1.99 2.59
N ILE A 277 11.25 1.85 3.32
CA ILE A 277 11.82 0.55 3.70
C ILE A 277 11.80 0.44 5.23
N VAL A 278 11.33 -0.70 5.73
CA VAL A 278 11.24 -1.01 7.15
C VAL A 278 12.15 -2.21 7.47
N LEU A 279 13.19 -1.99 8.27
CA LEU A 279 14.18 -3.01 8.64
C LEU A 279 14.66 -2.78 10.07
N GLU A 280 15.31 -3.76 10.68
CA GLU A 280 16.03 -3.56 11.94
C GLU A 280 17.14 -2.51 11.77
N GLU A 281 17.35 -1.65 12.78
CA GLU A 281 18.34 -0.55 12.70
C GLU A 281 19.73 -1.01 12.24
N PRO A 282 20.32 -2.13 12.74
CA PRO A 282 21.63 -2.58 12.26
C PRO A 282 21.64 -2.92 10.77
N VAL A 283 20.55 -3.50 10.26
CA VAL A 283 20.39 -3.82 8.83
C VAL A 283 20.22 -2.54 8.02
N MET A 284 19.44 -1.58 8.53
CA MET A 284 19.23 -0.28 7.89
C MET A 284 20.54 0.50 7.73
N GLU A 285 21.39 0.49 8.75
CA GLU A 285 22.71 1.14 8.71
C GLU A 285 23.66 0.46 7.71
N CYS A 286 23.61 -0.88 7.59
CA CYS A 286 24.32 -1.58 6.52
C CYS A 286 23.76 -1.24 5.13
N LEU A 287 22.44 -1.14 4.97
CA LEU A 287 21.79 -0.81 3.70
C LEU A 287 22.18 0.58 3.20
N LYS A 288 22.25 1.58 4.09
CA LYS A 288 22.70 2.94 3.76
C LYS A 288 24.13 3.00 3.22
N ARG A 289 24.95 1.98 3.52
CA ARG A 289 26.34 1.87 3.06
C ARG A 289 26.50 0.88 1.90
N GLU A 290 25.43 0.19 1.50
CA GLU A 290 25.48 -0.79 0.42
C GLU A 290 25.65 -0.05 -0.91
N PRO A 291 26.76 -0.24 -1.64
CA PRO A 291 27.08 0.57 -2.82
C PRO A 291 26.13 0.34 -4.00
N LEU A 292 25.47 -0.82 -4.06
CA LEU A 292 24.40 -1.05 -5.04
C LEU A 292 23.17 -0.18 -4.75
N PHE A 293 22.99 0.25 -3.49
CA PHE A 293 21.84 1.00 -3.01
C PHE A 293 22.14 2.50 -2.82
N CYS A 294 23.20 2.88 -2.10
CA CYS A 294 23.59 4.27 -1.82
C CYS A 294 25.06 4.48 -2.21
N TRP A 295 25.38 5.50 -3.01
CA TRP A 295 26.75 5.74 -3.50
C TRP A 295 27.14 7.23 -3.38
N GLU A 296 28.04 7.64 -2.48
CA GLU A 296 28.50 9.04 -2.40
C GLU A 296 29.65 9.38 -3.38
N PRO A 297 29.85 10.66 -3.78
CA PRO A 297 28.92 11.80 -3.74
C PRO A 297 28.49 12.32 -5.14
N LEU A 298 28.99 11.78 -6.25
CA LEU A 298 28.58 12.21 -7.61
C LEU A 298 27.57 11.28 -8.29
N PHE A 299 27.26 10.12 -7.68
CA PHE A 299 26.46 9.08 -8.31
C PHE A 299 25.61 8.26 -7.30
N CYS A 300 24.86 8.86 -6.38
CA CYS A 300 23.95 8.10 -5.48
C CYS A 300 22.83 7.38 -6.25
N TRP A 301 22.65 6.08 -6.06
CA TRP A 301 21.53 5.32 -6.67
C TRP A 301 20.22 5.58 -5.93
N ALA A 302 20.26 5.47 -4.61
CA ALA A 302 19.26 5.92 -3.66
C ALA A 302 19.89 6.97 -2.72
N SER A 303 19.12 7.98 -2.31
CA SER A 303 19.48 8.91 -1.23
C SER A 303 18.47 8.81 -0.09
N ASP A 304 18.93 8.83 1.17
CA ASP A 304 18.01 8.98 2.31
C ASP A 304 17.37 10.37 2.26
N ILE A 305 16.05 10.41 2.08
CA ILE A 305 15.28 11.66 1.95
C ILE A 305 14.47 11.96 3.22
N SER A 306 14.68 11.19 4.30
CA SER A 306 13.91 11.32 5.53
C SER A 306 14.03 12.74 6.11
N GLN A 307 15.25 13.28 6.18
CA GLN A 307 15.51 14.63 6.72
C GLN A 307 14.92 15.78 5.87
N THR A 308 14.72 15.59 4.57
CA THR A 308 14.18 16.61 3.67
C THR A 308 12.66 16.80 3.77
N ILE A 309 11.96 15.89 4.45
CA ILE A 309 10.48 15.91 4.54
C ILE A 309 10.00 15.93 6.00
N ASP A 310 10.90 15.95 6.98
CA ASP A 310 10.60 15.86 8.42
C ASP A 310 10.16 17.19 9.07
N HIS A 311 9.05 17.74 8.59
CA HIS A 311 8.25 18.70 9.35
C HIS A 311 6.83 18.20 9.59
N THR A 312 6.65 16.92 9.93
CA THR A 312 5.50 16.40 10.72
C THR A 312 5.49 14.86 10.71
N SER A 313 6.07 14.21 11.72
CA SER A 313 5.46 13.03 12.39
C SER A 313 6.46 12.36 13.33
N SER A 314 6.40 12.69 14.60
CA SER A 314 6.93 11.84 15.67
C SER A 314 5.72 11.28 16.44
N LEU A 315 5.43 9.99 16.28
CA LEU A 315 4.43 9.29 17.08
C LEU A 315 5.12 8.21 17.93
N CYS A 316 4.70 8.13 19.20
CA CYS A 316 5.28 7.31 20.26
C CYS A 316 5.45 5.82 19.90
N PRO A 317 6.44 5.15 20.51
CA PRO A 317 6.49 3.70 20.61
C PRO A 317 5.57 3.26 21.76
N ASP A 318 4.91 2.12 21.58
CA ASP A 318 4.27 1.26 22.59
C ASP A 318 2.86 0.82 22.18
N HIS A 319 2.81 0.00 21.12
CA HIS A 319 1.76 -1.00 20.96
C HIS A 319 2.33 -2.17 20.15
N PRO A 320 2.12 -3.44 20.54
CA PRO A 320 2.60 -4.58 19.76
C PRO A 320 1.89 -4.57 18.40
N ALA A 321 2.65 -4.22 17.36
CA ALA A 321 2.20 -4.26 15.97
C ALA A 321 2.11 -5.72 15.54
N THR A 322 0.89 -6.26 15.52
CA THR A 322 0.61 -7.59 14.96
C THR A 322 0.58 -7.48 13.42
N PRO A 323 1.44 -8.18 12.69
CA PRO A 323 1.61 -8.02 11.24
C PRO A 323 0.57 -8.84 10.49
N SER A 324 -0.51 -8.21 10.06
CA SER A 324 -1.58 -8.93 9.34
C SER A 324 -2.18 -8.16 8.17
N ILE A 325 -1.66 -6.98 7.82
CA ILE A 325 -2.42 -5.92 7.12
C ILE A 325 -3.27 -6.40 5.93
N PHE A 326 -2.75 -7.12 4.92
CA PHE A 326 -3.54 -7.45 3.72
C PHE A 326 -4.49 -8.66 3.85
N LEU A 327 -4.12 -9.70 4.61
CA LEU A 327 -5.00 -10.85 4.88
C LEU A 327 -5.99 -10.55 6.01
N TYR A 328 -5.56 -9.76 6.99
CA TYR A 328 -6.43 -9.13 7.99
C TYR A 328 -7.43 -8.22 7.33
N HIS A 329 -7.08 -7.44 6.31
CA HIS A 329 -8.09 -6.68 5.58
C HIS A 329 -9.07 -7.59 4.83
N GLY A 330 -8.70 -8.80 4.40
CA GLY A 330 -9.65 -9.76 3.81
C GLY A 330 -10.63 -10.31 4.85
N PHE A 331 -10.10 -10.72 6.00
CA PHE A 331 -10.88 -11.16 7.16
C PHE A 331 -11.77 -10.04 7.73
N ILE A 332 -11.22 -8.84 7.91
CA ILE A 332 -11.95 -7.65 8.34
C ILE A 332 -12.99 -7.27 7.31
N ASP A 333 -12.69 -7.24 6.01
CA ASP A 333 -13.69 -6.96 4.97
C ASP A 333 -14.84 -7.99 4.98
N GLN A 334 -14.54 -9.28 5.20
CA GLN A 334 -15.54 -10.32 5.25
C GLN A 334 -16.38 -10.24 6.54
N ASN A 335 -15.76 -10.03 7.70
CA ASN A 335 -16.47 -9.83 8.97
C ASN A 335 -17.29 -8.55 8.95
N TRP A 336 -16.72 -7.47 8.41
CA TRP A 336 -17.40 -6.21 8.17
C TRP A 336 -18.61 -6.41 7.26
N TRP A 337 -18.45 -7.17 6.18
CA TRP A 337 -19.57 -7.50 5.30
C TRP A 337 -20.60 -8.40 5.96
N ALA A 338 -20.20 -9.43 6.69
CA ALA A 338 -21.12 -10.31 7.41
C ALA A 338 -21.92 -9.50 8.45
N TRP A 339 -21.25 -8.56 9.13
CA TRP A 339 -21.87 -7.63 10.06
C TRP A 339 -22.81 -6.63 9.38
N GLN A 340 -22.41 -6.02 8.26
CA GLN A 340 -23.26 -5.12 7.46
C GLN A 340 -24.47 -5.86 6.85
N SER A 341 -24.26 -7.07 6.33
CA SER A 341 -25.30 -7.84 5.64
C SER A 341 -26.30 -8.49 6.58
N ALA A 342 -25.96 -8.62 7.87
CA ALA A 342 -26.87 -9.13 8.88
C ALA A 342 -28.03 -8.16 9.17
N ASP A 343 -27.86 -6.86 8.94
CA ASP A 343 -28.89 -5.84 9.19
C ASP A 343 -28.66 -4.59 8.32
N PRO A 344 -28.85 -4.70 6.99
CA PRO A 344 -28.48 -3.62 6.06
C PRO A 344 -29.21 -2.31 6.35
N ASP A 345 -30.44 -2.37 6.88
CA ASP A 345 -31.29 -1.20 7.14
C ASP A 345 -30.78 -0.37 8.32
N ASN A 346 -30.26 -0.99 9.39
CA ASN A 346 -29.76 -0.26 10.57
C ASN A 346 -28.24 -0.04 10.56
N ARG A 347 -27.47 -0.81 9.80
CA ARG A 347 -26.00 -0.75 9.83
C ARG A 347 -25.46 0.52 9.18
N LEU A 348 -26.17 1.08 8.18
CA LEU A 348 -25.82 2.39 7.62
C LEU A 348 -25.99 3.49 8.68
N TYR A 349 -27.10 3.46 9.43
CA TYR A 349 -27.39 4.38 10.54
C TYR A 349 -26.36 4.29 11.69
N GLN A 350 -25.87 3.09 12.00
CA GLN A 350 -24.84 2.88 13.02
C GLN A 350 -23.46 3.38 12.59
N LEU A 351 -23.18 3.48 11.29
CA LEU A 351 -21.91 3.96 10.74
C LEU A 351 -21.86 5.47 10.57
N SER A 352 -22.97 6.09 10.17
CA SER A 352 -23.08 7.54 9.99
C SER A 352 -23.15 8.30 11.32
N GLY A 353 -23.46 7.60 12.42
CA GLY A 353 -23.79 8.25 13.69
C GLY A 353 -25.14 8.98 13.60
N TYR A 354 -25.47 9.75 14.64
CA TYR A 354 -26.68 10.59 14.68
C TYR A 354 -26.55 11.78 13.72
N THR A 355 -26.62 11.53 12.41
CA THR A 355 -26.76 12.58 11.40
C THR A 355 -28.20 12.61 10.94
N THR A 356 -28.93 13.66 11.29
CA THR A 356 -30.26 13.92 10.74
C THR A 356 -30.11 14.64 9.41
N GLU A 357 -30.73 14.15 8.33
CA GLU A 357 -30.73 14.83 7.02
C GLU A 357 -31.47 16.17 7.05
N SER A 358 -32.37 16.34 8.02
CA SER A 358 -33.12 17.55 8.31
C SER A 358 -32.87 18.01 9.74
N GLU A 359 -32.93 19.32 9.97
CA GLU A 359 -32.73 19.90 11.29
C GLU A 359 -33.75 19.31 12.30
N PRO A 360 -33.29 18.76 13.44
CA PRO A 360 -34.18 18.27 14.48
C PRO A 360 -35.06 19.40 15.03
N SER A 361 -36.23 19.08 15.57
CA SER A 361 -37.10 20.07 16.25
C SER A 361 -36.42 20.78 17.44
N THR A 362 -35.31 20.23 17.92
CA THR A 362 -34.46 20.78 18.98
C THR A 362 -33.28 21.62 18.48
N GLY A 363 -33.14 21.82 17.16
CA GLY A 363 -32.00 22.46 16.52
C GLY A 363 -30.79 21.53 16.36
N TRP A 364 -29.83 21.94 15.54
CA TRP A 364 -28.53 21.27 15.43
C TRP A 364 -27.79 21.32 16.76
N VAL A 365 -27.18 20.19 17.15
CA VAL A 365 -26.31 20.14 18.33
C VAL A 365 -24.87 20.17 17.84
N ASP A 366 -24.13 21.19 18.25
CA ASP A 366 -22.70 21.28 17.95
C ASP A 366 -21.96 20.10 18.58
N VAL A 367 -21.22 19.36 17.76
CA VAL A 367 -20.33 18.30 18.26
C VAL A 367 -19.07 18.97 18.79
N THR A 368 -18.98 19.07 20.12
CA THR A 368 -17.82 19.61 20.82
C THR A 368 -16.81 18.50 21.16
N LEU A 369 -15.54 18.86 21.36
CA LEU A 369 -14.47 17.87 21.61
C LEU A 369 -14.67 17.08 22.92
N ASP A 370 -15.43 17.63 23.86
CA ASP A 370 -15.85 17.01 25.12
C ASP A 370 -17.07 16.08 24.97
N TYR A 371 -17.58 15.88 23.74
CA TYR A 371 -18.65 14.92 23.47
C TYR A 371 -18.25 13.53 23.99
N SER A 372 -18.93 13.13 25.07
CA SER A 372 -18.28 12.33 26.11
C SER A 372 -18.25 10.82 25.85
N ASN A 373 -18.96 10.33 24.82
CA ASN A 373 -19.12 8.89 24.59
C ASN A 373 -19.09 8.54 23.09
N LEU A 374 -17.90 8.37 22.51
CA LEU A 374 -17.77 7.52 21.32
C LEU A 374 -18.00 6.08 21.75
N THR A 375 -19.24 5.62 21.59
CA THR A 375 -19.62 4.27 21.98
C THR A 375 -18.94 3.25 21.06
N SER A 376 -18.06 2.45 21.64
CA SER A 376 -17.35 1.38 20.92
C SER A 376 -18.04 0.02 21.09
N TYR A 377 -19.32 0.02 21.51
CA TYR A 377 -20.16 -1.17 21.69
C TYR A 377 -19.47 -2.31 22.46
N LYS A 378 -18.74 -1.97 23.53
CA LYS A 378 -17.98 -2.90 24.40
C LYS A 378 -16.79 -3.59 23.72
N ILE A 379 -16.37 -3.15 22.54
CA ILE A 379 -15.14 -3.62 21.89
C ILE A 379 -13.90 -3.02 22.58
N ILE A 380 -13.98 -1.73 22.90
CA ILE A 380 -13.06 -1.01 23.79
C ILE A 380 -13.88 -0.10 24.72
N PRO A 381 -13.31 0.40 25.83
CA PRO A 381 -13.99 1.39 26.66
C PRO A 381 -14.37 2.61 25.83
N ASP A 382 -15.58 3.13 26.08
CA ASP A 382 -16.05 4.37 25.46
C ASP A 382 -15.11 5.52 25.86
N ALA A 383 -14.78 6.38 24.90
CA ALA A 383 -13.85 7.49 25.09
C ALA A 383 -14.46 8.79 24.54
N PRO A 384 -14.16 9.95 25.13
CA PRO A 384 -14.54 11.25 24.56
C PRO A 384 -13.77 11.54 23.27
N ILE A 385 -14.37 12.32 22.37
CA ILE A 385 -13.77 12.68 21.06
C ILE A 385 -12.35 13.25 21.22
N GLU A 386 -12.11 14.10 22.22
CA GLU A 386 -10.80 14.67 22.52
C GLU A 386 -9.69 13.61 22.71
N GLN A 387 -10.00 12.48 23.35
CA GLN A 387 -9.02 11.42 23.59
C GLN A 387 -8.67 10.63 22.33
N VAL A 388 -9.60 10.57 21.36
CA VAL A 388 -9.39 9.85 20.09
C VAL A 388 -8.81 10.76 19.02
N THR A 389 -9.02 12.08 19.15
CA THR A 389 -8.57 13.11 18.21
C THR A 389 -7.26 13.79 18.59
N SER A 390 -6.55 13.30 19.61
CA SER A 390 -5.28 13.87 20.11
C SER A 390 -4.09 13.65 19.16
N ASN A 391 -4.20 14.12 17.92
CA ASN A 391 -3.07 14.73 17.22
C ASN A 391 -3.09 16.20 17.60
N LYS A 392 -2.02 16.71 18.24
CA LYS A 392 -1.83 18.15 18.43
C LYS A 392 -1.73 18.85 17.07
N VAL A 393 -2.87 19.17 16.47
CA VAL A 393 -2.97 20.21 15.44
C VAL A 393 -2.88 21.52 16.19
N ARG A 394 -1.67 22.09 16.24
CA ARG A 394 -1.45 23.44 16.73
C ARG A 394 -2.04 24.40 15.69
N TRP A 395 -3.32 24.71 15.79
CA TRP A 395 -3.90 25.86 15.11
C TRP A 395 -3.23 27.12 15.69
N LYS A 396 -2.43 27.81 14.87
CA LYS A 396 -1.99 29.16 15.22
C LYS A 396 -3.25 30.03 15.26
N SER A 397 -3.66 30.40 16.47
CA SER A 397 -4.61 31.49 16.69
C SER A 397 -4.02 32.78 16.12
N GLY A 398 -4.72 33.38 15.17
CA GLY A 398 -4.23 34.59 14.53
C GLY A 398 -4.92 34.96 13.23
N ILE A 399 -6.23 34.72 13.10
CA ILE A 399 -7.06 35.46 12.14
C ILE A 399 -8.37 35.79 12.88
N SER A 400 -8.56 37.08 13.14
CA SER A 400 -9.80 37.68 13.60
C SER A 400 -10.94 37.36 12.63
N ASN A 401 -12.06 36.94 13.22
CA ASN A 401 -13.37 36.69 12.64
C ASN A 401 -13.77 37.73 11.55
N PRO A 402 -13.92 37.38 10.26
CA PRO A 402 -14.36 38.32 9.24
C PRO A 402 -15.88 38.31 8.99
N PHE A 403 -16.70 37.63 9.81
CA PHE A 403 -18.16 37.54 9.59
C PHE A 403 -19.03 38.49 10.44
N SER A 404 -18.48 39.59 10.96
CA SER A 404 -19.26 40.59 11.72
C SER A 404 -19.66 41.85 10.94
N ALA A 405 -19.44 41.92 9.63
CA ALA A 405 -19.94 43.04 8.84
C ALA A 405 -20.35 42.56 7.44
N ILE A 406 -21.66 42.50 7.22
CA ILE A 406 -22.43 42.77 5.98
C ILE A 406 -23.73 41.97 6.11
N LEU A 407 -24.71 42.56 6.79
CA LEU A 407 -26.13 42.36 6.53
C LEU A 407 -26.79 43.74 6.67
N PRO A 408 -27.36 44.33 5.61
CA PRO A 408 -28.27 45.45 5.78
C PRO A 408 -29.59 44.91 6.33
N GLU A 409 -30.04 45.52 7.42
CA GLU A 409 -31.35 45.31 8.04
C GLU A 409 -32.46 45.48 7.00
N ILE A 410 -33.30 44.44 6.85
CA ILE A 410 -34.59 44.54 6.15
C ILE A 410 -35.68 44.38 7.22
N PRO A 411 -36.66 45.29 7.32
CA PRO A 411 -37.65 45.27 8.39
C PRO A 411 -38.55 44.05 8.31
N ARG A 412 -38.90 43.53 9.49
CA ARG A 412 -40.01 42.60 9.68
C ARG A 412 -41.29 43.26 9.19
N ASP A 413 -42.00 42.60 8.29
CA ASP A 413 -43.43 42.84 8.12
C ASP A 413 -44.18 41.52 8.08
N GLU A 414 -45.33 41.57 8.74
CA GLU A 414 -46.22 40.47 9.05
C GLU A 414 -47.00 40.00 7.81
N THR A 415 -47.51 38.76 7.94
CA THR A 415 -48.76 38.21 7.40
C THR A 415 -48.63 37.08 6.37
N ALA A 416 -49.21 35.94 6.78
CA ALA A 416 -50.11 35.03 6.04
C ALA A 416 -49.56 34.37 4.74
N SER A 417 -49.87 33.15 4.34
CA SER A 417 -50.67 32.02 4.81
C SER A 417 -50.64 31.01 3.65
N VAL A 418 -50.54 29.71 3.93
CA VAL A 418 -51.19 28.61 3.18
C VAL A 418 -50.92 28.51 1.66
N PHE A 419 -50.09 27.54 1.24
CA PHE A 419 -50.50 26.26 0.61
C PHE A 419 -49.30 25.32 0.48
#